data_AF-A0A416WLF7-F1
#
_entry.id   AF-A0A416WLF7-F1
#
_cell.length_a   1.000
_cell.length_b   1.000
_cell.length_c   1.000
_cell.angle_alpha   90.00
_cell.angle_beta   90.00
_cell.angle_gamma   90.00
#
_symmetry.space_group_name_H-M   'P 1'
#
loop_
_entity.id
_entity.type
_entity.pdbx_description
1 polymer ?
#
loop_
_entity_poly.entity_id
_entity_poly.type
_entity_poly.pdbx_seq_one_letter_code
_entity_poly.pdbx_strand_id
1 'polypeptide(L)'
;MSLFFQLFAGVPMDEMDTFPLVPLGCWLFPIGIYLLIISFRLDRDKQNRCFVIARYGWIQKWWKHYFLRNLLNGIFVTVSLLTLFKLIDLFVLHMFTGNLKEMSVIFVLWAVHTMTLSALFLFLETLRIKKVIPAGLLLLEGLTFLSGFRFRKSARFMFGVWGMYVQSNLYEDMYGFSIISVIIVQGTIIIACYWLGSYLLKGKEMEGV
;
A
#
# COMPACT_ATOMS: atom_id res chain seq x y z
N MET A 1 -11.70 -21.35 3.68
CA MET A 1 -11.68 -19.87 3.72
C MET A 1 -11.77 -19.37 2.29
N SER A 2 -12.42 -18.23 2.02
CA SER A 2 -12.43 -17.66 0.66
C SER A 2 -11.05 -17.16 0.28
N LEU A 3 -10.72 -17.16 -1.01
CA LEU A 3 -9.42 -16.70 -1.50
C LEU A 3 -9.29 -15.17 -1.38
N PHE A 4 -10.38 -14.41 -1.52
CA PHE A 4 -10.41 -13.00 -1.16
C PHE A 4 -10.03 -12.79 0.32
N PHE A 5 -10.62 -13.55 1.25
CA PHE A 5 -10.27 -13.39 2.67
C PHE A 5 -8.83 -13.84 2.94
N GLN A 6 -8.35 -14.93 2.34
CA GLN A 6 -6.98 -15.42 2.53
C GLN A 6 -5.89 -14.45 2.03
N LEU A 7 -6.15 -13.66 0.98
CA LEU A 7 -5.20 -12.69 0.43
C LEU A 7 -5.38 -11.28 1.01
N PHE A 8 -6.63 -10.85 1.26
CA PHE A 8 -6.95 -9.45 1.56
C PHE A 8 -7.38 -9.20 3.01
N ALA A 9 -7.90 -10.20 3.73
CA ALA A 9 -8.25 -10.07 5.15
C ALA A 9 -7.04 -10.30 6.09
N GLY A 10 -5.82 -10.07 5.61
CA GLY A 10 -4.62 -10.04 6.44
C GLY A 10 -4.11 -11.42 6.83
N VAL A 11 -3.58 -11.49 8.06
CA VAL A 11 -2.84 -12.63 8.60
C VAL A 11 -3.28 -12.84 10.04
N PRO A 12 -3.92 -13.97 10.38
CA PRO A 12 -4.24 -14.29 11.77
C PRO A 12 -2.97 -14.51 12.58
N MET A 13 -3.02 -14.16 13.86
CA MET A 13 -2.02 -14.55 14.85
C MET A 13 -2.49 -15.85 15.50
N ASP A 14 -1.64 -16.87 15.48
CA ASP A 14 -1.84 -18.12 16.23
C ASP A 14 -1.42 -17.92 17.70
N GLU A 15 -2.15 -18.53 18.62
CA GLU A 15 -1.84 -18.51 20.06
C GLU A 15 -0.54 -19.27 20.36
N MET A 16 -0.16 -20.24 19.53
CA MET A 16 1.03 -21.08 19.74
C MET A 16 2.38 -20.41 19.38
N ASP A 17 2.40 -19.09 19.13
CA ASP A 17 3.58 -18.28 18.79
C ASP A 17 4.38 -18.75 17.55
N THR A 18 3.84 -19.69 16.78
CA THR A 18 4.37 -20.15 15.50
C THR A 18 4.37 -19.03 14.47
N PHE A 19 5.51 -18.75 13.83
CA PHE A 19 5.60 -17.70 12.81
C PHE A 19 4.79 -18.08 11.55
N PRO A 20 3.70 -17.36 11.19
CA PRO A 20 2.74 -17.80 10.18
C PRO A 20 3.23 -17.46 8.76
N LEU A 21 4.26 -18.18 8.32
CA LEU A 21 4.96 -17.98 7.04
C LEU A 21 4.03 -18.10 5.82
N VAL A 22 3.08 -19.04 5.83
CA VAL A 22 2.15 -19.25 4.72
C VAL A 22 1.12 -18.11 4.62
N PRO A 23 0.40 -17.72 5.70
CA PRO A 23 -0.39 -16.49 5.70
C PRO A 23 0.39 -15.22 5.32
N LEU A 24 1.64 -15.06 5.78
CA LEU A 24 2.50 -13.95 5.34
C LEU A 24 2.74 -13.96 3.83
N GLY A 25 3.02 -15.13 3.25
CA GLY A 25 3.12 -15.28 1.79
C GLY A 25 1.83 -14.87 1.07
N CYS A 26 0.66 -15.25 1.62
CA CYS A 26 -0.64 -14.84 1.10
C CYS A 26 -0.89 -13.33 1.20
N TRP A 27 -0.41 -12.65 2.25
CA TRP A 27 -0.49 -11.19 2.41
C TRP A 27 0.43 -10.43 1.45
N LEU A 28 1.70 -10.85 1.33
CA LEU A 28 2.68 -10.18 0.48
C LEU A 28 2.43 -10.40 -1.02
N PHE A 29 1.73 -11.46 -1.42
CA PHE A 29 1.42 -11.76 -2.82
C PHE A 29 0.63 -10.66 -3.56
N PRO A 30 -0.58 -10.22 -3.11
CA PRO A 30 -1.29 -9.11 -3.73
C PRO A 30 -0.54 -7.78 -3.63
N ILE A 31 0.26 -7.56 -2.58
CA ILE A 31 1.13 -6.38 -2.45
C ILE A 31 2.23 -6.38 -3.52
N GLY A 32 2.87 -7.52 -3.76
CA GLY A 32 3.84 -7.70 -4.84
C GLY A 32 3.24 -7.45 -6.22
N ILE A 33 2.06 -8.00 -6.50
CA ILE A 33 1.30 -7.73 -7.74
C ILE A 33 1.01 -6.24 -7.88
N TYR A 34 0.52 -5.59 -6.82
CA TYR A 34 0.22 -4.17 -6.80
C TYR A 34 1.46 -3.31 -7.13
N LEU A 35 2.57 -3.56 -6.43
CA LEU A 35 3.83 -2.85 -6.61
C LEU A 35 4.39 -3.04 -8.03
N LEU A 36 4.29 -4.24 -8.61
CA LEU A 36 4.68 -4.50 -10.01
C LEU A 36 3.82 -3.69 -11.01
N ILE A 37 2.50 -3.66 -10.83
CA ILE A 37 1.59 -2.94 -11.74
C ILE A 37 1.85 -1.42 -11.69
N ILE A 38 2.01 -0.82 -10.50
CA ILE A 38 2.30 0.62 -10.41
C ILE A 38 3.69 0.95 -10.99
N SER A 39 4.69 0.08 -10.78
CA SER A 39 6.04 0.25 -11.34
C SER A 39 6.01 0.32 -12.87
N PHE A 40 5.34 -0.63 -13.51
CA PHE A 40 5.22 -0.69 -14.97
C PHE A 40 4.42 0.49 -15.53
N ARG A 41 3.34 0.92 -14.87
CA ARG A 41 2.59 2.13 -15.24
C ARG A 41 3.46 3.39 -15.16
N LEU A 42 4.26 3.53 -14.09
CA LEU A 42 5.14 4.68 -13.89
C LEU A 42 6.32 4.71 -14.86
N ASP A 43 6.87 3.55 -15.27
CA ASP A 43 7.92 3.50 -16.30
C ASP A 43 7.43 3.96 -17.68
N ARG A 44 6.17 3.68 -18.05
CA ARG A 44 5.55 4.26 -19.25
C ARG A 44 5.35 5.77 -19.14
N ASP A 45 5.01 6.27 -17.95
CA ASP A 45 4.88 7.71 -17.70
C ASP A 45 6.22 8.46 -17.74
N LYS A 46 7.33 7.82 -17.32
CA LYS A 46 8.68 8.41 -17.37
C LYS A 46 9.12 8.77 -18.78
N GLN A 47 8.77 7.94 -19.77
CA GLN A 47 9.12 8.19 -21.19
C GLN A 47 8.55 9.52 -21.71
N ASN A 48 7.39 9.95 -21.19
CA ASN A 48 6.74 11.21 -21.59
C ASN A 48 7.18 12.42 -20.73
N ARG A 49 7.99 12.23 -19.68
CA ARG A 49 8.17 13.22 -18.60
C ARG A 49 8.71 14.57 -19.07
N CYS A 50 9.68 14.58 -20.00
CA CYS A 50 10.31 15.80 -20.48
C CYS A 50 9.31 16.74 -21.18
N PHE A 51 8.47 16.20 -22.06
CA PHE A 51 7.41 16.96 -22.75
C PHE A 51 6.37 17.51 -21.78
N VAL A 52 6.05 16.76 -20.72
CA VAL A 52 5.05 17.19 -19.73
C VAL A 52 5.60 18.30 -18.82
N ILE A 53 6.87 18.24 -18.38
CA ILE A 53 7.48 19.31 -17.56
C ILE A 53 7.51 20.63 -18.33
N ALA A 54 7.95 20.62 -19.60
CA ALA A 54 7.95 21.81 -20.46
C ALA A 54 6.57 22.45 -20.61
N ARG A 55 5.50 21.65 -20.65
CA ARG A 55 4.10 22.14 -20.74
C ARG A 55 3.58 22.78 -19.44
N TYR A 56 4.10 22.40 -18.27
CA TYR A 56 3.62 22.93 -16.99
C TYR A 56 4.33 24.20 -16.53
N GLY A 57 5.51 24.50 -17.08
CA GLY A 57 6.30 25.72 -16.82
C GLY A 57 6.97 25.82 -15.43
N TRP A 58 6.58 24.98 -14.47
CA TRP A 58 7.13 24.98 -13.10
C TRP A 58 7.02 23.58 -12.47
N ILE A 59 8.11 23.05 -11.90
CA ILE A 59 8.17 21.66 -11.41
C ILE A 59 7.15 21.37 -10.30
N GLN A 60 6.79 22.35 -9.47
CA GLN A 60 5.81 22.17 -8.40
C GLN A 60 4.38 21.97 -8.94
N LYS A 61 4.01 22.71 -9.99
CA LYS A 61 2.70 22.55 -10.66
C LYS A 61 2.62 21.21 -11.37
N TRP A 62 3.73 20.76 -11.98
CA TRP A 62 3.85 19.41 -12.53
C TRP A 62 3.70 18.33 -11.43
N TRP A 63 4.49 18.43 -10.35
CA TRP A 63 4.50 17.46 -9.25
C TRP A 63 3.11 17.23 -8.64
N LYS A 64 2.34 18.31 -8.40
CA LYS A 64 0.96 18.20 -7.89
C LYS A 64 0.06 17.34 -8.80
N HIS A 65 0.12 17.53 -10.12
CA HIS A 65 -0.68 16.76 -11.07
C HIS A 65 -0.16 15.33 -11.23
N TYR A 66 1.16 15.15 -11.28
CA TYR A 66 1.81 13.85 -11.41
C TYR A 66 1.55 12.94 -10.19
N PHE A 67 1.70 13.48 -8.98
CA PHE A 67 1.44 12.76 -7.73
C PHE A 67 -0.04 12.39 -7.61
N LEU A 68 -0.95 13.35 -7.81
CA LEU A 68 -2.39 13.09 -7.70
C LEU A 68 -2.89 12.07 -8.74
N ARG A 69 -2.45 12.20 -10.01
CA ARG A 69 -2.84 11.24 -11.06
C ARG A 69 -2.35 9.83 -10.74
N ASN A 70 -1.16 9.68 -10.18
CA ASN A 70 -0.61 8.37 -9.86
C ASN A 70 -1.13 7.78 -8.55
N LEU A 71 -1.57 8.62 -7.60
CA LEU A 71 -2.38 8.17 -6.46
C LEU A 71 -3.73 7.60 -6.93
N LEU A 72 -4.43 8.30 -7.83
CA LEU A 72 -5.67 7.83 -8.46
C LEU A 72 -5.48 6.55 -9.30
N ASN A 73 -4.37 6.43 -10.04
CA ASN A 73 -3.99 5.18 -10.70
C ASN A 73 -3.82 4.02 -9.70
N GLY A 74 -3.23 4.29 -8.53
CA GLY A 74 -3.11 3.32 -7.43
C GLY A 74 -4.46 2.85 -6.90
N ILE A 75 -5.40 3.77 -6.66
CA ILE A 75 -6.78 3.43 -6.29
C ILE A 75 -7.39 2.52 -7.36
N PHE A 76 -7.32 2.89 -8.65
CA PHE A 76 -7.88 2.08 -9.74
C PHE A 76 -7.31 0.65 -9.78
N VAL A 77 -6.00 0.49 -9.62
CA VAL A 77 -5.36 -0.84 -9.55
C VAL A 77 -5.84 -1.62 -8.33
N THR A 78 -6.01 -0.95 -7.18
CA THR A 78 -6.50 -1.59 -5.95
C THR A 78 -7.93 -2.11 -6.09
N VAL A 79 -8.84 -1.27 -6.60
CA VAL A 79 -10.23 -1.66 -6.87
C VAL A 79 -10.26 -2.84 -7.86
N SER A 80 -9.47 -2.77 -8.94
CA SER A 80 -9.38 -3.84 -9.95
C SER A 80 -8.88 -5.16 -9.36
N LEU A 81 -7.92 -5.12 -8.43
CA LEU A 81 -7.35 -6.32 -7.80
C LEU A 81 -8.35 -6.96 -6.82
N LEU A 82 -8.99 -6.14 -5.97
CA LEU A 82 -10.01 -6.59 -5.02
C LEU A 82 -11.24 -7.18 -5.72
N THR A 83 -11.73 -6.56 -6.80
CA THR A 83 -12.86 -7.10 -7.56
C THR A 83 -12.48 -8.35 -8.33
N LEU A 84 -11.30 -8.42 -8.96
CA LEU A 84 -10.82 -9.62 -9.66
C LEU A 84 -10.82 -10.85 -8.75
N PHE A 85 -10.23 -10.76 -7.56
CA PHE A 85 -10.20 -11.90 -6.64
C PHE A 85 -11.56 -12.24 -6.06
N LYS A 86 -12.48 -11.27 -5.87
CA LYS A 86 -13.85 -11.58 -5.47
C LYS A 86 -14.68 -12.22 -6.59
N LEU A 87 -14.40 -11.89 -7.86
CA LEU A 87 -14.97 -12.55 -9.03
C LEU A 87 -14.46 -13.99 -9.16
N ILE A 88 -13.19 -14.26 -8.84
CA ILE A 88 -12.62 -15.63 -8.79
C ILE A 88 -13.32 -16.46 -7.71
N ASP A 89 -13.49 -15.92 -6.49
CA ASP A 89 -14.27 -16.59 -5.43
C ASP A 89 -15.69 -16.94 -5.90
N LEU A 90 -16.37 -16.00 -6.58
CA LEU A 90 -17.76 -16.16 -7.02
C LEU A 90 -17.93 -17.15 -8.18
N PHE A 91 -17.13 -17.01 -9.24
CA PHE A 91 -17.34 -17.71 -10.50
C PHE A 91 -16.48 -18.96 -10.70
N VAL A 92 -15.31 -19.04 -10.04
CA VAL A 92 -14.38 -20.18 -10.19
C VAL A 92 -14.45 -21.11 -8.99
N LEU A 93 -14.56 -20.56 -7.77
CA LEU A 93 -14.60 -21.33 -6.53
C LEU A 93 -16.02 -21.53 -5.98
N HIS A 94 -17.04 -20.92 -6.60
CA HIS A 94 -18.45 -20.91 -6.18
C HIS A 94 -18.67 -20.53 -4.70
N MET A 95 -17.74 -19.77 -4.10
CA MET A 95 -17.74 -19.40 -2.68
C MET A 95 -18.35 -18.00 -2.46
N PHE A 96 -19.68 -17.94 -2.33
CA PHE A 96 -20.35 -16.75 -1.79
C PHE A 96 -20.22 -16.67 -0.26
N THR A 97 -19.03 -16.30 0.21
CA THR A 97 -18.70 -16.19 1.65
C THR A 97 -18.24 -14.78 2.04
N GLY A 98 -18.43 -14.46 3.34
CA GLY A 98 -18.04 -13.21 3.99
C GLY A 98 -19.17 -12.20 4.15
N ASN A 99 -19.11 -11.42 5.22
CA ASN A 99 -20.05 -10.35 5.54
C ASN A 99 -19.77 -9.09 4.70
N LEU A 100 -20.81 -8.36 4.29
CA LEU A 100 -20.67 -7.08 3.58
C LEU A 100 -19.96 -6.01 4.44
N LYS A 101 -20.13 -6.05 5.77
CA LYS A 101 -19.42 -5.17 6.71
C LYS A 101 -17.91 -5.47 6.75
N GLU A 102 -17.53 -6.74 6.76
CA GLU A 102 -16.12 -7.16 6.77
C GLU A 102 -15.45 -6.83 5.43
N MET A 103 -16.10 -7.17 4.31
CA MET A 103 -15.56 -6.88 2.98
C MET A 103 -15.39 -5.38 2.72
N SER A 104 -16.30 -4.52 3.20
CA SER A 104 -16.15 -3.07 3.06
C SER A 104 -15.03 -2.50 3.93
N VAL A 105 -14.84 -3.01 5.16
CA VAL A 105 -13.68 -2.66 6.01
C VAL A 105 -12.36 -3.10 5.37
N ILE A 106 -12.28 -4.34 4.88
CA ILE A 106 -11.11 -4.86 4.15
C ILE A 106 -10.79 -3.97 2.95
N PHE A 107 -11.79 -3.61 2.15
CA PHE A 107 -11.64 -2.77 0.96
C PHE A 107 -11.14 -1.36 1.29
N VAL A 108 -11.71 -0.71 2.32
CA VAL A 108 -11.27 0.63 2.77
C VAL A 108 -9.83 0.59 3.29
N LEU A 109 -9.52 -0.38 4.14
CA LEU A 109 -8.17 -0.55 4.69
C LEU A 109 -7.13 -0.81 3.57
N TRP A 110 -7.47 -1.66 2.58
CA TRP A 110 -6.63 -1.89 1.40
C TRP A 110 -6.41 -0.62 0.59
N ALA A 111 -7.46 0.14 0.29
CA ALA A 111 -7.36 1.37 -0.49
C ALA A 111 -6.43 2.40 0.17
N VAL A 112 -6.45 2.52 1.50
CA VAL A 112 -5.54 3.42 2.23
C VAL A 112 -4.10 2.88 2.23
N HIS A 113 -3.91 1.57 2.41
CA HIS A 113 -2.59 0.91 2.36
C HIS A 113 -1.90 1.05 1.01
N THR A 114 -2.61 0.76 -0.08
CA THR A 114 -2.06 0.86 -1.43
C THR A 114 -1.84 2.31 -1.89
N MET A 115 -2.66 3.25 -1.45
CA MET A 115 -2.38 4.68 -1.60
C MET A 115 -1.09 5.08 -0.87
N THR A 116 -0.86 4.57 0.33
CA THR A 116 0.36 4.82 1.11
C THR A 116 1.60 4.24 0.41
N LEU A 117 1.51 3.01 -0.08
CA LEU A 117 2.57 2.39 -0.89
C LEU A 117 2.86 3.18 -2.18
N SER A 118 1.82 3.67 -2.87
CA SER A 118 2.01 4.55 -4.04
C SER A 118 2.65 5.89 -3.70
N ALA A 119 2.27 6.51 -2.58
CA ALA A 119 2.87 7.76 -2.14
C ALA A 119 4.36 7.59 -1.76
N LEU A 120 4.68 6.50 -1.05
CA LEU A 120 6.07 6.11 -0.76
C LEU A 120 6.86 5.80 -2.03
N PHE A 121 6.27 5.09 -3.00
CA PHE A 121 6.90 4.81 -4.29
C PHE A 121 7.24 6.11 -5.03
N LEU A 122 6.27 7.01 -5.17
CA LEU A 122 6.44 8.31 -5.85
C LEU A 122 7.49 9.18 -5.16
N PHE A 123 7.54 9.18 -3.83
CA PHE A 123 8.57 9.86 -3.06
C PHE A 123 9.96 9.23 -3.30
N LEU A 124 10.10 7.91 -3.18
CA LEU A 124 11.36 7.20 -3.42
C LEU A 124 11.86 7.37 -4.86
N GLU A 125 10.96 7.57 -5.84
CA GLU A 125 11.35 7.86 -7.22
C GLU A 125 11.96 9.26 -7.43
N THR A 126 11.80 10.16 -6.46
CA THR A 126 12.56 11.43 -6.43
C THR A 126 14.02 11.22 -6.03
N LEU A 127 14.36 10.08 -5.41
CA LEU A 127 15.72 9.72 -5.02
C LEU A 127 16.50 9.06 -6.18
N ARG A 128 17.80 8.79 -5.97
CA ARG A 128 18.68 8.22 -7.00
C ARG A 128 18.49 6.70 -7.21
N ILE A 129 17.87 5.99 -6.27
CA ILE A 129 17.90 4.51 -6.17
C ILE A 129 16.68 3.84 -6.84
N LYS A 130 16.42 4.16 -8.11
CA LYS A 130 15.11 3.88 -8.75
C LYS A 130 14.76 2.42 -9.01
N LYS A 131 15.74 1.55 -9.30
CA LYS A 131 15.49 0.17 -9.77
C LYS A 131 14.99 -0.79 -8.68
N VAL A 132 15.29 -0.53 -7.41
CA VAL A 132 14.96 -1.43 -6.29
C VAL A 132 13.81 -0.94 -5.41
N ILE A 133 13.14 0.17 -5.77
CA ILE A 133 11.96 0.69 -5.06
C ILE A 133 10.88 -0.39 -4.82
N PRO A 134 10.48 -1.22 -5.80
CA PRO A 134 9.40 -2.19 -5.59
C PRO A 134 9.79 -3.26 -4.56
N ALA A 135 11.01 -3.80 -4.70
CA ALA A 135 11.55 -4.79 -3.78
C ALA A 135 11.81 -4.20 -2.38
N GLY A 136 12.29 -2.96 -2.29
CA GLY A 136 12.52 -2.25 -1.03
C GLY A 136 11.23 -1.94 -0.27
N LEU A 137 10.13 -1.61 -0.97
CA LEU A 137 8.82 -1.43 -0.34
C LEU A 137 8.21 -2.77 0.10
N LEU A 138 8.33 -3.82 -0.71
CA LEU A 138 7.87 -5.17 -0.32
C LEU A 138 8.68 -5.73 0.86
N LEU A 139 9.98 -5.43 0.93
CA LEU A 139 10.85 -5.81 2.05
C LEU A 139 10.59 -4.97 3.30
N LEU A 140 10.30 -3.67 3.16
CA LEU A 140 9.82 -2.84 4.26
C LEU A 140 8.53 -3.42 4.85
N GLU A 141 7.58 -3.77 3.99
CA GLU A 141 6.32 -4.46 4.32
C GLU A 141 6.52 -5.90 4.84
N GLY A 142 7.73 -6.45 4.71
CA GLY A 142 8.19 -7.70 5.34
C GLY A 142 8.88 -7.52 6.71
N LEU A 143 9.50 -6.36 6.96
CA LEU A 143 10.24 -6.06 8.19
C LEU A 143 9.38 -5.37 9.26
N THR A 144 8.41 -4.57 8.84
CA THR A 144 7.39 -3.99 9.74
C THR A 144 6.61 -5.10 10.46
N PHE A 145 6.35 -6.23 9.78
CA PHE A 145 5.65 -7.49 10.30
C PHE A 145 6.74 -7.95 11.35
N LEU A 146 7.99 -8.26 10.94
CA LEU A 146 8.87 -9.05 11.80
C LEU A 146 9.14 -8.35 13.14
N SER A 147 9.05 -7.02 13.15
CA SER A 147 8.95 -6.19 14.35
C SER A 147 7.60 -6.32 15.07
N GLY A 148 6.46 -6.05 14.41
CA GLY A 148 5.11 -6.15 15.01
C GLY A 148 4.77 -7.52 15.61
N PHE A 149 5.08 -8.62 14.92
CA PHE A 149 4.95 -9.99 15.42
C PHE A 149 5.78 -10.21 16.70
N ARG A 150 7.04 -9.75 16.70
CA ARG A 150 7.95 -9.89 17.84
C ARG A 150 7.61 -8.97 19.02
N PHE A 151 6.96 -7.84 18.77
CA PHE A 151 6.69 -6.80 19.76
C PHE A 151 5.19 -6.47 19.88
N ARG A 152 4.31 -7.49 19.95
CA ARG A 152 2.83 -7.36 19.95
C ARG A 152 2.27 -6.19 20.81
N LYS A 153 2.78 -5.99 22.04
CA LYS A 153 2.33 -4.89 22.93
C LYS A 153 2.59 -3.47 22.40
N SER A 154 3.60 -3.32 21.54
CA SER A 154 3.95 -2.08 20.83
C SER A 154 3.36 -2.03 19.42
N ALA A 155 3.06 -3.19 18.80
CA ALA A 155 2.58 -3.31 17.41
C ALA A 155 1.33 -2.45 17.12
N ARG A 156 0.46 -2.26 18.11
CA ARG A 156 -0.70 -1.33 18.07
C ARG A 156 -0.35 0.14 17.75
N PHE A 157 0.93 0.51 17.78
CA PHE A 157 1.46 1.84 17.43
C PHE A 157 2.46 1.82 16.27
N MET A 158 2.68 0.67 15.61
CA MET A 158 3.69 0.52 14.55
C MET A 158 3.08 0.55 13.15
N PHE A 159 3.82 1.09 12.19
CA PHE A 159 3.35 1.28 10.82
C PHE A 159 3.88 0.19 9.89
N GLY A 160 3.08 -0.16 8.89
CA GLY A 160 3.19 -1.41 8.13
C GLY A 160 1.86 -2.14 7.96
N VAL A 161 0.82 -1.81 8.73
CA VAL A 161 -0.57 -2.27 8.45
C VAL A 161 -0.76 -3.80 8.55
N TRP A 162 -0.21 -4.38 9.60
CA TRP A 162 -0.03 -5.83 9.65
C TRP A 162 -1.25 -6.65 10.01
N GLY A 163 -1.37 -7.79 9.32
CA GLY A 163 -2.50 -8.70 9.44
C GLY A 163 -3.86 -8.03 9.29
N MET A 164 -3.96 -7.11 8.34
CA MET A 164 -5.06 -6.15 8.20
C MET A 164 -6.48 -6.76 8.24
N TYR A 165 -7.42 -6.03 8.84
CA TYR A 165 -8.72 -6.52 9.33
C TYR A 165 -8.66 -7.56 10.46
N VAL A 166 -8.06 -8.76 10.29
CA VAL A 166 -8.05 -9.77 11.38
C VAL A 166 -7.22 -9.38 12.60
N GLN A 167 -6.29 -8.44 12.48
CA GLN A 167 -5.60 -7.80 13.62
C GLN A 167 -6.14 -6.40 13.96
N SER A 168 -7.33 -6.04 13.45
CA SER A 168 -8.00 -4.79 13.82
C SER A 168 -8.93 -5.00 15.02
N ASN A 169 -9.21 -3.91 15.74
CA ASN A 169 -10.18 -3.86 16.84
C ASN A 169 -11.67 -4.00 16.39
N LEU A 170 -11.92 -4.61 15.23
CA LEU A 170 -13.22 -5.08 14.75
C LEU A 170 -13.23 -6.61 14.50
N TYR A 171 -12.19 -7.31 14.97
CA TYR A 171 -12.03 -8.76 14.88
C TYR A 171 -11.28 -9.31 16.11
N GLU A 172 -10.26 -8.59 16.59
CA GLU A 172 -9.44 -8.96 17.75
C GLU A 172 -9.48 -7.82 18.78
N ASP A 173 -10.23 -8.01 19.87
CA ASP A 173 -10.52 -6.95 20.86
C ASP A 173 -9.39 -6.72 21.88
N MET A 174 -8.56 -7.72 22.20
CA MET A 174 -7.53 -7.61 23.24
C MET A 174 -6.24 -6.98 22.72
N TYR A 175 -5.84 -7.32 21.48
CA TYR A 175 -4.59 -6.84 20.88
C TYR A 175 -4.74 -6.07 19.56
N GLY A 176 -5.96 -5.94 19.03
CA GLY A 176 -6.20 -5.35 17.72
C GLY A 176 -5.90 -3.85 17.65
N PHE A 177 -5.38 -3.40 16.50
CA PHE A 177 -5.11 -1.98 16.27
C PHE A 177 -6.40 -1.20 15.97
N SER A 178 -6.42 0.09 16.34
CA SER A 178 -7.51 0.99 15.96
C SER A 178 -7.46 1.33 14.47
N ILE A 179 -8.50 0.96 13.73
CA ILE A 179 -8.66 1.28 12.30
C ILE A 179 -8.50 2.78 12.02
N ILE A 180 -9.09 3.63 12.87
CA ILE A 180 -9.06 5.08 12.71
C ILE A 180 -7.63 5.61 12.87
N SER A 181 -6.87 5.11 13.86
CA SER A 181 -5.46 5.47 14.06
C SER A 181 -4.60 5.10 12.83
N VAL A 182 -4.81 3.89 12.31
CA VAL A 182 -4.10 3.39 11.13
C VAL A 182 -4.42 4.21 9.87
N ILE A 183 -5.68 4.63 9.67
CA ILE A 183 -6.05 5.51 8.55
C ILE A 183 -5.43 6.91 8.71
N ILE A 184 -5.45 7.49 9.90
CA ILE A 184 -4.90 8.83 10.17
C ILE A 184 -3.41 8.88 9.80
N VAL A 185 -2.60 7.97 10.35
CA VAL A 185 -1.14 8.05 10.15
C VAL A 185 -0.73 7.67 8.73
N GLN A 186 -1.46 6.76 8.08
CA GLN A 186 -1.27 6.52 6.64
C GLN A 186 -1.57 7.78 5.81
N GLY A 187 -2.64 8.51 6.13
CA GLY A 187 -2.89 9.84 5.58
C GLY A 187 -1.73 10.81 5.82
N THR A 188 -1.16 10.83 7.03
CA THR A 188 0.02 11.63 7.37
C THR A 188 1.24 11.24 6.52
N ILE A 189 1.49 9.94 6.31
CA ILE A 189 2.59 9.44 5.45
C ILE A 189 2.39 9.89 4.00
N ILE A 190 1.17 9.78 3.45
CA ILE A 190 0.84 10.25 2.10
C ILE A 190 1.12 11.76 1.95
N ILE A 191 0.69 12.55 2.93
CA ILE A 191 0.93 14.01 2.96
C ILE A 191 2.44 14.31 3.05
N ALA A 192 3.16 13.65 3.95
CA ALA A 192 4.61 13.82 4.10
C ALA A 192 5.38 13.48 2.82
N CYS A 193 5.03 12.38 2.14
CA CYS A 193 5.61 11.98 0.86
C CYS A 193 5.39 13.05 -0.23
N TYR A 194 4.20 13.64 -0.30
CA TYR A 194 3.90 14.74 -1.23
C TYR A 194 4.73 16.00 -0.93
N TRP A 195 4.85 16.40 0.34
CA TRP A 195 5.61 17.59 0.75
C TRP A 195 7.12 17.41 0.54
N LEU A 196 7.68 16.31 1.01
CA LEU A 196 9.12 16.01 0.89
C LEU A 196 9.53 15.83 -0.58
N GLY A 197 8.71 15.17 -1.41
CA GLY A 197 8.95 15.07 -2.85
C GLY A 197 8.94 16.45 -3.54
N SER A 198 8.01 17.33 -3.17
CA SER A 198 7.94 18.71 -3.69
C SER A 198 9.19 19.53 -3.32
N TYR A 199 9.67 19.39 -2.08
CA TYR A 199 10.88 20.06 -1.59
C TYR A 199 12.14 19.56 -2.30
N LEU A 200 12.33 18.24 -2.42
CA LEU A 200 13.48 17.65 -3.12
C LEU A 200 13.51 17.95 -4.62
N LEU A 201 12.35 18.11 -5.26
CA LEU A 201 12.27 18.54 -6.66
C LEU A 201 12.61 20.03 -6.83
N LYS A 202 12.16 20.89 -5.91
CA LYS A 202 12.53 22.31 -5.92
C LYS A 202 14.04 22.51 -5.71
N GLY A 203 14.67 21.70 -4.85
CA GLY A 203 16.14 21.71 -4.68
C GLY A 203 16.88 21.58 -6.00
N LYS A 204 16.53 20.56 -6.80
CA LYS A 204 17.17 20.27 -8.10
C LYS A 204 16.88 21.33 -9.17
N GLU A 205 15.66 21.89 -9.16
CA GLU A 205 15.29 23.03 -10.03
C GLU A 205 16.19 24.25 -9.77
N MET A 206 16.69 24.44 -8.54
CA MET A 206 17.65 25.49 -8.18
C MET A 206 19.12 25.09 -8.40
N GLU A 207 19.45 23.79 -8.38
CA GLU A 207 20.79 23.26 -8.70
C GLU A 207 21.07 23.19 -10.21
N GLY A 208 20.04 23.33 -11.06
CA GLY A 208 20.16 23.35 -12.52
C GLY A 208 20.28 21.97 -13.19
N VAL A 209 19.67 20.92 -12.61
CA VAL A 209 19.82 19.50 -13.00
C VAL A 209 18.49 18.78 -13.27
#